data_AF-A0A258AVJ6-F1
#
_entry.id   AF-A0A258AVJ6-F1
#
_cell.length_a   1.000
_cell.length_b   1.000
_cell.length_c   1.000
_cell.angle_alpha   90.00
_cell.angle_beta   90.00
_cell.angle_gamma   90.00
#
_symmetry.space_group_name_H-M   'P 1'
#
loop_
_entity.id
_entity.type
_entity.pdbx_description
1 polymer ?
#
loop_
_entity_poly.entity_id
_entity_poly.type
_entity_poly.pdbx_seq_one_letter_code
_entity_poly.pdbx_strand_id
1 'polypeptide(L)'
;MAPTVDHMPPVSHNRASSGHLAGDDPADGGRAFLRMVSHELRTPLNSIIGFSEVLRLEHFGPLGSPQYHEYAGIIHDSGRRLLGLFDDVLEIVRLQGGNADLICTDQDVLPCL
;
A
#
# COMPACT_ATOMS: atom_id res chain seq x y z
N MET A 1 -21.70 28.28 -65.36
CA MET A 1 -21.01 29.58 -65.35
C MET A 1 -21.16 30.14 -63.94
N ALA A 2 -20.01 30.25 -63.23
CA ALA A 2 -19.75 30.74 -61.86
C ALA A 2 -20.28 29.92 -60.65
N PRO A 3 -19.58 29.92 -59.48
CA PRO A 3 -18.17 30.25 -59.24
C PRO A 3 -17.39 29.25 -58.36
N THR A 4 -16.07 29.38 -58.49
CA THR A 4 -14.95 28.78 -57.79
C THR A 4 -15.10 28.77 -56.27
N VAL A 5 -14.87 27.62 -55.63
CA VAL A 5 -14.72 27.54 -54.17
C VAL A 5 -13.31 28.04 -53.83
N ASP A 6 -13.28 29.14 -53.09
CA ASP A 6 -12.07 29.83 -52.69
C ASP A 6 -11.22 28.96 -51.75
N HIS A 7 -9.93 28.90 -52.03
CA HIS A 7 -8.97 28.05 -51.36
C HIS A 7 -8.45 28.80 -50.12
N MET A 8 -9.08 28.60 -48.97
CA MET A 8 -8.58 29.16 -47.71
C MET A 8 -7.59 28.20 -47.05
N PRO A 9 -6.32 28.59 -46.81
CA PRO A 9 -5.36 27.72 -46.13
C PRO A 9 -5.60 27.76 -44.61
N PRO A 10 -5.62 26.63 -43.89
CA PRO A 10 -5.52 26.69 -42.45
C PRO A 10 -4.05 26.86 -42.05
N VAL A 11 -3.67 28.08 -41.64
CA VAL A 11 -2.48 28.29 -40.81
C VAL A 11 -2.92 28.52 -39.37
N SER A 12 -2.57 27.57 -38.50
CA SER A 12 -2.14 27.83 -37.12
C SER A 12 -1.51 26.57 -36.55
N HIS A 13 -0.24 26.34 -36.88
CA HIS A 13 0.62 25.47 -36.08
C HIS A 13 1.10 26.26 -34.86
N ASN A 14 0.31 26.25 -33.80
CA ASN A 14 0.87 26.28 -32.45
C ASN A 14 -0.12 25.71 -31.44
N ARG A 15 0.02 24.42 -31.14
CA ARG A 15 -0.24 23.91 -29.79
C ARG A 15 1.04 23.28 -29.31
N ALA A 16 1.80 24.07 -28.56
CA ALA A 16 2.58 23.57 -27.45
C ALA A 16 1.65 22.81 -26.50
N SER A 17 1.37 21.55 -26.80
CA SER A 17 0.93 20.60 -25.79
C SER A 17 2.20 19.96 -25.26
N SER A 18 2.69 20.59 -24.18
CA SER A 18 3.58 20.00 -23.19
C SER A 18 3.03 18.63 -22.76
N GLY A 19 3.34 17.59 -23.52
CA GLY A 19 3.27 16.22 -23.06
C GLY A 19 4.48 16.03 -22.16
N HIS A 20 4.26 16.31 -20.88
CA HIS A 20 5.18 16.01 -19.79
C HIS A 20 5.70 14.58 -20.03
N LEU A 21 6.98 14.46 -20.40
CA LEU A 21 7.70 13.21 -20.21
C LEU A 21 7.75 13.06 -18.69
N ALA A 22 6.70 12.46 -18.12
CA ALA A 22 6.70 12.02 -16.75
C ALA A 22 7.87 11.05 -16.67
N GLY A 23 8.96 11.53 -16.11
CA GLY A 23 10.16 10.74 -15.95
C GLY A 23 9.82 9.52 -15.15
N ASP A 24 10.22 8.35 -15.65
CA ASP A 24 10.36 7.16 -14.84
C ASP A 24 11.40 7.48 -13.77
N ASP A 25 10.98 8.09 -12.66
CA ASP A 25 11.82 8.23 -11.49
C ASP A 25 12.01 6.82 -10.91
N PRO A 26 13.24 6.27 -10.88
CA PRO A 26 13.49 4.94 -10.35
C PRO A 26 13.00 4.77 -8.91
N ALA A 27 12.81 5.88 -8.17
CA ALA A 27 12.22 5.85 -6.84
C ALA A 27 10.74 5.44 -6.83
N ASP A 28 9.98 5.65 -7.91
CA ASP A 28 8.54 5.37 -7.95
C ASP A 28 8.20 3.88 -8.03
N GLY A 29 8.97 3.13 -8.83
CA GLY A 29 8.83 1.67 -8.93
C GLY A 29 9.11 0.96 -7.60
N GLY A 30 10.10 1.43 -6.83
CA GLY A 30 10.42 0.89 -5.51
C GLY A 30 9.31 1.16 -4.47
N ARG A 31 8.73 2.36 -4.48
CA ARG A 31 7.60 2.73 -3.59
C ARG A 31 6.36 1.89 -3.87
N ALA A 32 6.00 1.76 -5.15
CA ALA A 32 4.85 0.96 -5.56
C ALA A 32 5.00 -0.52 -5.17
N PHE A 33 6.19 -1.07 -5.37
CA PHE A 33 6.53 -2.44 -4.98
C PHE A 33 6.42 -2.66 -3.46
N LEU A 34 7.04 -1.81 -2.64
CA LEU A 34 7.01 -1.95 -1.18
C LEU A 34 5.60 -1.79 -0.61
N ARG A 35 4.80 -0.91 -1.19
CA ARG A 35 3.39 -0.77 -0.83
C ARG A 35 2.60 -2.04 -1.15
N MET A 36 2.75 -2.60 -2.36
CA MET A 36 2.09 -3.85 -2.74
C MET A 36 2.46 -4.98 -1.77
N VAL A 37 3.75 -5.17 -1.52
CA VAL A 37 4.22 -6.19 -0.58
C VAL A 37 3.67 -5.97 0.83
N SER A 38 3.61 -4.73 1.31
CA SER A 38 3.03 -4.42 2.63
C SER A 38 1.56 -4.83 2.74
N HIS A 39 0.75 -4.55 1.72
CA HIS A 39 -0.66 -4.97 1.71
C HIS A 39 -0.80 -6.50 1.71
N GLU A 40 -0.01 -7.20 0.91
CA GLU A 40 -0.02 -8.66 0.85
C GLU A 40 0.47 -9.31 2.15
N LEU A 41 1.34 -8.65 2.93
CA LEU A 41 1.84 -9.16 4.20
C LEU A 41 0.92 -8.86 5.39
N ARG A 42 0.13 -7.77 5.34
CA ARG A 42 -0.82 -7.42 6.41
C ARG A 42 -1.85 -8.51 6.66
N THR A 43 -2.45 -9.06 5.60
CA THR A 43 -3.49 -10.10 5.68
C THR A 43 -3.02 -11.39 6.37
N PRO A 44 -1.91 -12.03 5.94
CA PRO A 44 -1.40 -13.23 6.61
C PRO A 44 -0.86 -12.92 8.02
N LEU A 45 -0.25 -11.75 8.25
CA LEU A 45 0.20 -11.39 9.60
C LEU A 45 -0.96 -11.17 10.57
N ASN A 46 -2.02 -10.47 10.14
CA ASN A 46 -3.22 -10.28 10.96
C ASN A 46 -3.88 -11.62 11.28
N SER A 47 -3.87 -12.57 10.34
CA SER A 47 -4.33 -13.94 10.61
C SER A 47 -3.49 -14.62 11.68
N ILE A 48 -2.15 -14.56 11.59
CA ILE A 48 -1.24 -15.15 12.59
C ILE A 48 -1.44 -14.52 13.97
N ILE A 49 -1.55 -13.19 14.04
CA ILE A 49 -1.82 -12.46 15.29
C ILE A 49 -3.17 -12.90 15.87
N GLY A 50 -4.23 -12.91 15.06
CA GLY A 50 -5.56 -13.31 15.49
C GLY A 50 -5.61 -14.75 16.00
N PHE A 51 -5.00 -15.71 15.30
CA PHE A 51 -4.95 -17.10 15.77
C PHE A 51 -4.12 -17.23 17.06
N SER A 52 -3.00 -16.52 17.16
CA SER A 52 -2.20 -16.51 18.39
C SER A 52 -2.96 -15.89 19.58
N GLU A 53 -3.80 -14.89 19.34
CA GLU A 53 -4.68 -14.30 20.35
C GLU A 53 -5.76 -15.28 20.79
N VAL A 54 -6.43 -15.96 19.86
CA VAL A 54 -7.42 -17.01 20.17
C VAL A 54 -6.80 -18.13 21.03
N LEU A 55 -5.56 -18.53 20.74
CA LEU A 55 -4.85 -19.52 21.54
C LEU A 55 -4.53 -18.99 22.94
N ARG A 56 -4.00 -17.77 23.07
CA ARG A 56 -3.71 -17.14 24.38
C ARG A 56 -4.96 -17.00 25.24
N LEU A 57 -6.09 -16.67 24.64
CA LEU A 57 -7.36 -16.50 25.34
C LEU A 57 -8.06 -17.83 25.68
N GLU A 58 -7.48 -18.97 25.27
CA GLU A 58 -8.01 -20.31 25.50
C GLU A 58 -9.50 -20.43 25.11
N HIS A 59 -9.89 -19.81 23.99
CA HIS A 59 -11.31 -19.65 23.60
C HIS A 59 -12.05 -20.98 23.39
N PHE A 60 -11.32 -22.06 23.14
CA PHE A 60 -11.83 -23.43 22.96
C PHE A 60 -11.54 -24.36 24.14
N GLY A 61 -11.06 -23.81 25.26
CA GLY A 61 -10.64 -24.55 26.45
C GLY A 61 -9.12 -24.56 26.65
N PRO A 62 -8.66 -25.16 27.77
CA PRO A 62 -7.27 -25.10 28.17
C PRO A 62 -6.35 -25.82 27.17
N LEU A 63 -5.18 -25.23 26.89
CA LEU A 63 -4.21 -25.79 25.93
C LEU A 63 -3.45 -27.02 26.47
N GLY A 64 -3.69 -27.40 27.72
CA GLY A 64 -3.07 -28.54 28.40
C GLY A 64 -1.66 -28.24 28.91
N SER A 65 -0.74 -27.80 28.05
CA SER A 65 0.62 -27.39 28.47
C SER A 65 0.76 -25.87 28.54
N PRO A 66 1.34 -25.32 29.63
CA PRO A 66 1.61 -23.88 29.75
C PRO A 66 2.57 -23.36 28.67
N GLN A 67 3.40 -24.22 28.07
CA GLN A 67 4.30 -23.84 26.98
C GLN A 67 3.55 -23.38 25.73
N TYR A 68 2.36 -23.94 25.45
CA TYR A 68 1.55 -23.50 24.31
C TYR A 68 1.05 -22.06 24.50
N HIS A 69 0.64 -21.70 25.72
CA HIS A 69 0.24 -20.35 26.04
C HIS A 69 1.42 -19.37 25.93
N GLU A 70 2.61 -19.75 26.41
CA GLU A 70 3.84 -18.96 26.27
C GLU A 70 4.21 -18.72 24.80
N TYR A 71 4.21 -19.78 23.98
CA TYR A 71 4.51 -19.67 22.55
C TYR A 71 3.46 -18.85 21.80
N ALA A 72 2.18 -19.00 22.12
CA ALA A 72 1.13 -18.16 21.56
C ALA A 72 1.35 -16.67 21.92
N GLY A 73 1.81 -16.38 23.13
CA GLY A 73 2.32 -15.07 23.55
C GLY A 73 3.42 -14.55 22.64
N ILE A 74 4.46 -15.35 22.44
CA ILE A 74 5.63 -14.98 21.63
C ILE A 74 5.23 -14.74 20.16
N ILE A 75 4.39 -15.60 19.58
CA ILE A 75 3.91 -15.45 18.19
C ILE A 75 3.13 -14.14 18.04
N HIS A 76 2.21 -13.87 18.97
CA HIS A 76 1.42 -12.65 18.98
C HIS A 76 2.29 -11.39 19.02
N ASP A 77 3.21 -11.33 19.98
CA ASP A 77 4.02 -10.13 20.20
C ASP A 77 5.05 -9.94 19.08
N SER A 78 5.57 -11.03 18.53
CA SER A 78 6.46 -11.01 17.35
C SER A 78 5.72 -10.54 16.11
N GLY A 79 4.51 -11.03 15.86
CA GLY A 79 3.67 -10.62 14.73
C GLY A 79 3.35 -9.12 14.78
N ARG A 80 2.97 -8.60 15.95
CA ARG A 80 2.72 -7.17 16.16
C ARG A 80 3.97 -6.32 15.94
N ARG A 81 5.12 -6.75 16.46
CA ARG A 81 6.39 -6.05 16.28
C ARG A 81 6.79 -6.00 14.80
N LEU A 82 6.62 -7.12 14.09
CA LEU A 82 6.94 -7.20 12.67
C LEU A 82 6.03 -6.28 11.84
N LEU A 83 4.74 -6.20 12.16
CA LEU A 83 3.82 -5.28 11.50
C LEU A 83 4.27 -3.81 11.67
N GLY A 84 4.66 -3.42 12.89
CA GLY A 84 5.19 -2.08 13.16
C GLY A 84 6.46 -1.76 12.38
N LEU A 85 7.40 -2.72 12.31
CA LEU A 85 8.62 -2.54 11.50
C LEU A 85 8.32 -2.33 10.01
N PHE A 86 7.28 -2.99 9.47
CA PHE A 86 6.86 -2.76 8.09
C PHE A 86 6.28 -1.36 7.89
N ASP A 87 5.50 -0.86 8.86
CA ASP A 87 4.96 0.49 8.82
C ASP A 87 6.10 1.54 8.88
N ASP A 88 7.08 1.34 9.74
CA ASP A 88 8.26 2.22 9.87
C ASP A 88 9.07 2.27 8.56
N VAL A 89 9.27 1.11 7.90
CA VAL A 89 9.98 1.05 6.61
C VAL A 89 9.23 1.80 5.52
N LEU A 90 7.90 1.68 5.46
CA LEU A 90 7.08 2.45 4.52
C LEU A 90 7.18 3.96 4.78
N GLU A 91 7.24 4.38 6.05
CA GLU A 91 7.39 5.79 6.41
C GLU A 91 8.73 6.35 5.90
N ILE A 92 9.84 5.64 6.11
CA ILE A 92 11.17 6.03 5.61
C ILE A 92 11.14 6.20 4.08
N VAL A 93 10.52 5.27 3.38
CA VAL A 93 10.40 5.27 1.91
C VAL A 93 9.56 6.45 1.41
N ARG A 94 8.55 6.88 2.16
CA ARG A 94 7.77 8.09 1.88
C ARG A 94 8.61 9.35 2.07
N LEU A 95 9.35 9.44 3.17
CA LEU A 95 10.18 10.61 3.52
C LEU A 95 11.33 10.83 2.52
N GLN A 96 11.91 9.76 1.97
CA GLN A 96 12.98 9.83 0.97
C GLN A 96 12.49 10.28 -0.42
N GLY A 97 11.17 10.24 -0.69
CA GLY A 97 10.59 10.48 -2.00
C GLY A 97 10.29 11.95 -2.37
N GLY A 98 10.45 12.90 -1.45
CA GLY A 98 10.36 14.35 -1.73
C GLY A 98 8.98 14.90 -2.10
N ASN A 99 8.01 14.08 -2.49
CA ASN A 99 6.63 14.49 -2.77
C ASN A 99 5.67 13.66 -1.94
N ALA A 100 4.97 14.35 -1.04
CA ALA A 100 3.85 13.82 -0.28
C ALA A 100 2.67 13.59 -1.23
N ASP A 101 2.72 12.52 -2.02
CA ASP A 101 1.49 11.93 -2.52
C ASP A 101 0.80 11.32 -1.29
N LEU A 102 -0.14 12.10 -0.76
CA LEU A 102 -1.09 11.68 0.24
C LEU A 102 -1.92 10.54 -0.36
N ILE A 103 -1.44 9.32 -0.18
CA ILE A 103 -2.16 8.11 -0.56
C ILE A 103 -3.17 7.86 0.56
N CYS A 104 -4.46 8.01 0.24
CA CYS A 104 -5.54 7.42 1.03
C CYS A 104 -5.23 5.94 1.22
N THR A 105 -4.79 5.57 2.42
CA THR A 105 -4.84 4.18 2.83
C THR A 105 -6.31 3.86 3.07
N ASP A 106 -6.87 2.96 2.27
CA ASP A 106 -8.14 2.29 2.55
C ASP A 106 -7.94 1.39 3.79
N GLN A 107 -7.72 2.00 4.94
CA GLN A 107 -7.52 1.32 6.21
C GLN A 107 -8.38 1.95 7.34
N ASP A 108 -9.28 2.86 6.97
CA ASP A 108 -10.34 3.42 7.83
C ASP A 108 -11.72 2.78 7.57
N VAL A 109 -11.77 1.63 6.91
CA VAL A 109 -12.96 0.79 6.87
C VAL A 109 -12.68 -0.51 7.63
N LEU A 110 -12.56 -0.38 8.95
CA LEU A 110 -13.12 -1.42 9.80
C LEU A 110 -14.59 -1.56 9.38
N PRO A 111 -15.04 -2.72 8.85
CA PRO A 111 -16.45 -3.02 9.00
C PRO A 111 -16.64 -3.09 10.51
N CYS A 112 -17.45 -2.19 11.04
CA CYS A 112 -18.02 -2.38 12.37
C CYS A 112 -18.49 -3.84 12.48
N LEU A 113 -18.12 -4.47 13.60
CA LEU A 113 -18.67 -5.73 14.11
C LEU A 113 -20.10 -6.02 13.65
#